data_AF-A0A172XY42-F1
#
_entry.id   AF-A0A172XY42-F1
#
_cell.length_a   1.000
_cell.length_b   1.000
_cell.length_c   1.000
_cell.angle_alpha   90.00
_cell.angle_beta   90.00
_cell.angle_gamma   90.00
#
_symmetry.space_group_name_H-M   'P 1'
#
loop_
_entity.id
_entity.type
_entity.pdbx_description
1 polymer ?
#
loop_
_entity_poly.entity_id
_entity_poly.type
_entity_poly.pdbx_seq_one_letter_code
_entity_poly.pdbx_strand_id
1 'polypeptide(L)'
;METEKLIKQLTKIAEETSYYARIRRSPSSKKKEKEDAIEMLSTLSENTVSLFKQHNLLDLIQPKRDKLYDKQWYEETFGNGAVTDINNAIIELKKIKANEAEHSQNNENQ
;
A
#
# COMPACT_ATOMS: atom_id res chain seq x y z
N MET A 1 15.99 1.80 8.90
CA MET A 1 16.05 2.87 7.87
C MET A 1 15.25 2.51 6.61
N GLU A 2 15.21 1.23 6.22
CA GLU A 2 14.43 0.72 5.06
C GLU A 2 12.91 0.77 5.28
N THR A 3 12.43 0.36 6.47
CA THR A 3 11.01 0.37 6.85
C THR A 3 10.37 1.76 6.77
N GLU A 4 11.10 2.82 7.16
CA GLU A 4 10.57 4.19 7.11
C GLU A 4 10.42 4.71 5.67
N LYS A 5 11.37 4.37 4.80
CA LYS A 5 11.27 4.69 3.37
C LYS A 5 10.08 3.98 2.75
N LEU A 6 9.89 2.70 3.07
CA LEU A 6 8.75 1.90 2.61
C LEU A 6 7.41 2.48 3.09
N ILE A 7 7.30 2.85 4.38
CA ILE A 7 6.11 3.52 4.92
C ILE A 7 5.79 4.81 4.15
N LYS A 8 6.80 5.63 3.84
CA LYS A 8 6.62 6.88 3.07
C LYS A 8 6.13 6.60 1.66
N GLN A 9 6.69 5.59 1.00
CA GLN A 9 6.26 5.18 -0.35
C GLN A 9 4.80 4.67 -0.35
N LEU A 10 4.45 3.80 0.59
CA LEU A 10 3.09 3.26 0.72
C LEU A 10 2.07 4.36 1.05
N THR A 11 2.42 5.30 1.94
CA THR A 11 1.57 6.45 2.27
C THR A 11 1.26 7.27 1.03
N LYS A 12 2.29 7.61 0.25
CA LYS A 12 2.14 8.38 -0.99
C LYS A 12 1.23 7.66 -1.99
N ILE A 13 1.42 6.36 -2.17
CA ILE A 13 0.58 5.55 -3.07
C ILE A 13 -0.89 5.55 -2.61
N ALA A 14 -1.16 5.40 -1.31
CA ALA A 14 -2.53 5.41 -0.79
C ALA A 14 -3.24 6.76 -1.02
N GLU A 15 -2.52 7.86 -0.80
CA GLU A 15 -3.02 9.23 -1.02
C GLU A 15 -3.30 9.48 -2.51
N GLU A 16 -2.34 9.16 -3.39
CA GLU A 16 -2.49 9.35 -4.84
C GLU A 16 -3.61 8.46 -5.40
N THR A 17 -3.70 7.20 -4.96
CA THR A 17 -4.78 6.30 -5.37
C THR A 17 -6.15 6.86 -4.99
N SER A 18 -6.28 7.35 -3.75
CA SER A 18 -7.53 7.97 -3.27
C SER A 18 -7.89 9.23 -4.06
N TYR A 19 -6.89 10.05 -4.41
CA TYR A 19 -7.06 11.25 -5.21
C TYR A 19 -7.55 10.94 -6.63
N TYR A 20 -6.86 10.06 -7.37
CA TYR A 20 -7.23 9.73 -8.74
C TYR A 20 -8.54 8.92 -8.82
N ALA A 21 -8.82 8.06 -7.83
CA ALA A 21 -10.11 7.39 -7.71
C ALA A 21 -11.27 8.39 -7.55
N ARG A 22 -11.05 9.48 -6.81
CA ARG A 22 -12.04 10.57 -6.66
C ARG A 22 -12.28 11.29 -7.99
N ILE A 23 -11.22 11.63 -8.73
CA ILE A 23 -11.34 12.25 -10.07
C ILE A 23 -12.10 11.35 -11.02
N ARG A 24 -11.71 10.07 -11.12
CA ARG A 24 -12.34 9.09 -12.01
C ARG A 24 -13.85 8.96 -11.76
N ARG A 25 -14.27 8.98 -10.48
CA ARG A 25 -15.68 8.85 -10.07
C ARG A 25 -16.47 10.16 -10.12
N SER A 26 -15.79 11.31 -10.19
CA SER A 26 -16.45 12.61 -10.13
C SER A 26 -17.35 12.85 -11.34
N PRO A 27 -18.62 13.26 -11.16
CA PRO A 27 -19.48 13.62 -12.27
C PRO A 27 -19.04 14.91 -12.97
N SER A 28 -18.33 15.81 -12.27
CA SER A 28 -17.91 17.11 -12.79
C SER A 28 -16.54 17.13 -13.48
N SER A 29 -15.75 16.06 -13.35
CA SER A 29 -14.42 15.99 -13.99
C SER A 29 -14.54 15.80 -15.50
N LYS A 30 -13.66 16.47 -16.25
CA LYS A 30 -13.58 16.42 -17.71
C LYS A 30 -13.17 15.03 -18.17
N LYS A 31 -13.53 14.68 -19.42
CA LYS A 31 -13.16 13.39 -20.04
C LYS A 31 -11.64 13.13 -19.97
N LYS A 32 -10.82 14.12 -20.34
CA LYS A 32 -9.36 14.01 -20.31
C LYS A 32 -8.82 13.77 -18.90
N GLU A 33 -9.31 14.48 -17.89
CA GLU A 33 -8.92 14.27 -16.49
C GLU A 33 -9.26 12.86 -15.98
N LYS A 34 -10.38 12.30 -16.46
CA LYS A 34 -10.77 10.92 -16.13
C LYS A 34 -9.87 9.89 -16.80
N GLU A 35 -9.49 10.11 -18.05
CA GLU A 35 -8.54 9.26 -18.78
C GLU A 35 -7.17 9.28 -18.09
N ASP A 36 -6.67 10.47 -17.76
CA ASP A 36 -5.40 10.63 -17.04
C ASP A 36 -5.46 9.95 -15.65
N ALA A 37 -6.59 10.07 -14.94
CA ALA A 37 -6.78 9.37 -13.68
C ALA A 37 -6.80 7.84 -13.82
N ILE A 38 -7.31 7.29 -14.92
CA ILE A 38 -7.28 5.85 -15.19
C ILE A 38 -5.85 5.37 -15.41
N GLU A 39 -5.07 6.08 -16.21
CA GLU A 39 -3.66 5.77 -16.49
C GLU A 39 -2.82 5.82 -15.21
N MET A 40 -3.01 6.86 -14.40
CA MET A 40 -2.34 6.99 -13.10
C MET A 40 -2.72 5.87 -12.13
N LEU A 41 -3.99 5.47 -12.08
CA LEU A 41 -4.42 4.34 -11.25
C LEU A 41 -3.80 3.01 -11.71
N SER A 42 -3.62 2.80 -13.03
CA SER A 42 -2.92 1.63 -13.56
C SER A 42 -1.45 1.61 -13.14
N THR A 43 -0.77 2.76 -13.22
CA THR A 43 0.63 2.88 -12.81
C THR A 43 0.80 2.64 -11.30
N LEU A 44 -0.08 3.21 -10.49
CA LEU A 44 -0.10 2.98 -9.04
C LEU A 44 -0.38 1.52 -8.69
N SER A 45 -1.23 0.85 -9.49
CA SER A 45 -1.49 -0.58 -9.39
C SER A 45 -0.21 -1.41 -9.49
N GLU A 46 0.49 -1.25 -10.60
CA GLU A 46 1.72 -1.99 -10.87
C GLU A 46 2.79 -1.73 -9.79
N ASN A 47 2.97 -0.47 -9.40
CA ASN A 47 3.90 -0.08 -8.35
C ASN A 47 3.58 -0.73 -7.00
N THR A 48 2.31 -0.75 -6.62
CA THR A 48 1.89 -1.37 -5.36
C THR A 48 2.10 -2.86 -5.38
N VAL A 49 1.71 -3.55 -6.46
CA VAL A 49 1.93 -4.99 -6.63
C VAL A 49 3.42 -5.32 -6.51
N SER A 50 4.28 -4.53 -7.16
CA SER A 50 5.74 -4.68 -7.07
C SER A 50 6.23 -4.57 -5.63
N LEU A 51 5.84 -3.52 -4.90
CA LEU A 51 6.23 -3.32 -3.50
C LEU A 51 5.72 -4.43 -2.58
N PHE A 52 4.46 -4.84 -2.75
CA PHE A 52 3.86 -5.89 -1.94
C PHE A 52 4.56 -7.25 -2.14
N LYS A 53 5.00 -7.56 -3.36
CA LYS A 53 5.80 -8.76 -3.65
C LYS A 53 7.21 -8.65 -3.09
N GLN A 54 7.90 -7.52 -3.33
CA GLN A 54 9.28 -7.31 -2.90
C GLN A 54 9.45 -7.38 -1.38
N HIS A 55 8.45 -6.90 -0.63
CA HIS A 55 8.50 -6.82 0.83
C HIS A 55 7.57 -7.81 1.53
N ASN A 56 6.98 -8.78 0.81
CA ASN A 56 6.05 -9.78 1.35
C ASN A 56 4.93 -9.16 2.20
N LEU A 57 4.37 -8.03 1.76
CA LEU A 57 3.44 -7.25 2.59
C LEU A 57 2.09 -7.94 2.79
N LEU A 58 1.67 -8.81 1.87
CA LEU A 58 0.45 -9.60 2.09
C LEU A 58 0.63 -10.60 3.25
N ASP A 59 1.82 -11.17 3.43
CA ASP A 59 2.12 -12.06 4.57
C ASP A 59 2.05 -11.31 5.88
N LEU A 60 2.46 -10.04 5.87
CA LEU A 60 2.38 -9.16 7.02
C LEU A 60 0.92 -8.87 7.42
N ILE A 61 0.06 -8.51 6.47
CA ILE A 61 -1.31 -8.04 6.79
C ILE A 61 -2.37 -9.12 6.78
N GLN A 62 -2.13 -10.21 6.05
CA GLN A 62 -3.05 -11.35 5.90
C GLN A 62 -2.29 -12.68 5.96
N PRO A 63 -1.72 -13.04 7.13
CA PRO A 63 -0.87 -14.24 7.28
C PRO A 63 -1.61 -15.57 7.13
N LYS A 64 -2.95 -15.56 7.20
CA LYS A 64 -3.80 -16.77 7.12
C LYS A 64 -4.47 -16.95 5.77
N ARG A 65 -4.14 -16.13 4.76
CA ARG A 65 -4.74 -16.23 3.43
C ARG A 65 -4.21 -17.44 2.68
N ASP A 66 -4.99 -17.94 1.73
CA ASP A 66 -4.54 -18.98 0.79
C ASP A 66 -3.75 -18.33 -0.37
N LYS A 67 -2.85 -19.08 -1.00
CA LYS A 67 -2.04 -18.63 -2.15
C LYS A 67 -2.88 -18.25 -3.36
N LEU A 68 -4.09 -18.78 -3.50
CA LEU A 68 -5.04 -18.35 -4.53
C LEU A 68 -5.46 -16.89 -4.36
N TYR A 69 -5.48 -16.39 -3.12
CA TYR A 69 -5.78 -14.99 -2.83
C TYR A 69 -4.69 -14.06 -3.40
N ASP A 70 -3.42 -14.46 -3.37
CA ASP A 70 -2.31 -13.66 -3.89
C ASP A 70 -2.50 -13.36 -5.37
N LYS A 71 -2.87 -14.38 -6.14
CA LYS A 71 -3.14 -14.23 -7.57
C LYS A 71 -4.28 -13.24 -7.80
N GLN A 72 -5.41 -13.42 -7.11
CA GLN A 72 -6.56 -12.53 -7.22
C GLN A 72 -6.23 -11.09 -6.80
N TRP A 73 -5.43 -10.93 -5.74
CA TRP A 73 -5.05 -9.62 -5.25
C TRP A 73 -4.14 -8.89 -6.24
N TYR A 74 -3.12 -9.58 -6.76
CA TYR A 74 -2.17 -9.02 -7.71
C TYR A 74 -2.73 -8.81 -9.13
N GLU A 75 -3.72 -9.61 -9.55
CA GLU A 75 -4.25 -9.57 -10.92
C GLU A 75 -5.59 -8.81 -11.05
N GLU A 76 -6.41 -8.74 -9.99
CA GLU A 76 -7.83 -8.36 -10.13
C GLU A 76 -8.34 -7.28 -9.15
N THR A 77 -7.64 -7.01 -8.03
CA THR A 77 -8.23 -6.28 -6.89
C THR A 77 -7.86 -4.80 -6.82
N PHE A 78 -7.30 -4.22 -7.89
CA PHE A 78 -6.87 -2.82 -7.86
C PHE A 78 -8.04 -1.83 -7.86
N GLY A 79 -8.38 -1.32 -6.67
CA GLY A 79 -9.56 -0.51 -6.36
C GLY A 79 -9.63 -0.11 -4.88
N ASN A 80 -10.83 -0.01 -4.30
CA ASN A 80 -11.02 0.38 -2.89
C ASN A 80 -10.39 -0.62 -1.89
N GLY A 81 -10.22 -1.89 -2.27
CA GLY A 81 -9.56 -2.90 -1.42
C GLY A 81 -8.06 -2.64 -1.26
N ALA A 82 -7.38 -2.28 -2.36
CA ALA A 82 -5.95 -2.01 -2.37
C ALA A 82 -5.53 -0.88 -1.41
N VAL A 83 -6.29 0.22 -1.33
CA VAL A 83 -5.99 1.32 -0.39
C VAL A 83 -6.10 0.85 1.07
N THR A 84 -7.10 0.05 1.40
CA THR A 84 -7.26 -0.54 2.74
C THR A 84 -6.07 -1.44 3.07
N ASP A 85 -5.66 -2.30 2.15
CA ASP A 85 -4.51 -3.19 2.34
C ASP A 85 -3.18 -2.43 2.47
N ILE A 86 -2.98 -1.36 1.68
CA ILE A 86 -1.83 -0.45 1.84
C ILE A 86 -1.82 0.17 3.23
N ASN A 87 -2.97 0.66 3.72
CA ASN A 87 -3.08 1.25 5.05
C ASN A 87 -2.80 0.23 6.16
N ASN A 88 -3.29 -1.00 6.03
CA ASN A 88 -2.98 -2.08 6.96
C ASN A 88 -1.49 -2.39 6.98
N ALA A 89 -0.83 -2.41 5.82
CA ALA A 89 0.61 -2.62 5.73
C ALA A 89 1.38 -1.49 6.43
N ILE A 90 0.97 -0.24 6.23
CA ILE A 90 1.56 0.92 6.94
C ILE A 90 1.43 0.77 8.46
N ILE A 91 0.27 0.34 8.95
CA ILE A 91 0.02 0.15 10.39
C ILE A 91 0.95 -0.92 10.96
N GLU A 92 1.04 -2.09 10.32
CA GLU A 92 1.89 -3.18 10.79
C GLU A 92 3.39 -2.82 10.72
N LEU A 93 3.83 -2.16 9.64
CA LEU A 93 5.22 -1.67 9.53
C LEU A 93 5.56 -0.64 10.61
N LYS A 94 4.61 0.23 11.00
CA LYS A 94 4.80 1.17 12.12
C LYS A 94 4.94 0.45 13.46
N LYS A 95 4.17 -0.62 13.70
CA LYS A 95 4.30 -1.44 14.91
C LYS A 95 5.66 -2.12 14.98
N ILE A 96 6.12 -2.73 13.88
CA ILE A 96 7.45 -3.34 13.79
C ILE A 96 8.53 -2.31 14.14
N LYS A 97 8.48 -1.12 13.53
CA LYS A 97 9.44 -0.04 13.78
C LYS A 97 9.44 0.42 15.25
N ALA A 98 8.26 0.52 15.88
CA ALA A 98 8.15 0.90 17.29
C ALA A 98 8.82 -0.15 18.20
N ASN A 99 8.55 -1.43 17.95
CA ASN A 99 9.15 -2.54 18.70
C ASN A 99 10.68 -2.60 18.52
N GLU A 100 11.19 -2.31 17.31
CA GLU A 100 12.64 -2.22 17.05
C GLU A 100 13.30 -1.10 17.88
N ALA A 101 12.61 0.03 18.06
CA ALA A 101 13.12 1.16 18.85
C ALA A 101 13.12 0.84 20.35
N GLU A 102 12.07 0.19 20.86
CA GLU A 102 11.95 -0.21 22.27
C GLU A 102 13.00 -1.26 22.67
N HIS A 103 13.29 -2.23 21.79
CA HIS A 103 14.36 -3.21 22.04
C HIS A 103 15.77 -2.61 21.96
N SER A 104 15.98 -1.58 21.15
CA SER A 104 17.27 -0.89 21.06
C SER A 104 17.56 -0.09 22.35
N GLN A 105 16.55 0.54 22.96
CA GLN A 105 16.72 1.31 24.20
C GLN A 105 16.90 0.46 25.47
N ASN A 106 16.39 -0.78 25.48
CA ASN A 106 16.53 -1.67 26.63
C ASN A 106 17.90 -2.38 26.69
N ASN A 107 18.60 -2.53 25.56
CA ASN A 107 19.94 -3.13 25.51
C ASN A 107 21.09 -2.14 25.79
N GLU A 108 20.83 -0.82 25.78
CA GLU A 108 21.84 0.20 26.15
C GLU A 108 21.85 0.52 27.65
N ASN A 109 20.89 0.01 28.43
CA ASN A 109 20.77 0.22 29.88
C ASN A 109 21.12 -1.03 30.72
N GLN A 110 21.75 -2.05 30.12
CA GLN A 110 22.35 -3.21 30.81
C GLN A 110 23.87 -3.20 30.64
#